data_AF-A0AAE3F505-F1
#
_entry.id   AF-A0AAE3F505-F1
#
_cell.length_a   1.000
_cell.length_b   1.000
_cell.length_c   1.000
_cell.angle_alpha   90.00
_cell.angle_beta   90.00
_cell.angle_gamma   90.00
#
_symmetry.space_group_name_H-M   'P 1'
#
loop_
_entity.id
_entity.type
_entity.pdbx_description
1 polymer ?
#
loop_
_entity_poly.entity_id
_entity_poly.type
_entity_poly.pdbx_seq_one_letter_code
_entity_poly.pdbx_strand_id
1 'polypeptide(L)'
;MEEKVVIMNSSEAKNLNENEYFTAYFNEWDESGRECKASWAVAVKKGYGKVFTVELANKFLSMANEGYKKMFGKDVDFNDVKYDMTDYYEDLDGWTRYTGKKKIGRYNKRKNILRIFVDDLPVYENNNGRICRDATALADSLMH
;
A
#
# COMPACT_ATOMS: atom_id res chain seq x y z
N MET A 1 -7.34 17.13 -15.43
CA MET A 1 -6.18 17.57 -14.65
C MET A 1 -5.60 16.35 -14.00
N GLU A 2 -4.40 15.91 -14.40
CA GLU A 2 -3.70 14.85 -13.70
C GLU A 2 -3.30 15.37 -12.32
N GLU A 3 -3.95 14.88 -11.26
CA GLU A 3 -3.52 15.17 -9.90
C GLU A 3 -2.10 14.65 -9.72
N LYS A 4 -1.14 15.58 -9.63
CA LYS A 4 0.24 15.29 -9.27
C LYS A 4 0.25 14.55 -7.95
N VAL A 5 0.68 13.30 -8.01
CA VAL A 5 0.88 12.50 -6.82
C VAL A 5 2.06 13.05 -6.10
N VAL A 6 1.82 13.52 -4.88
CA VAL A 6 2.89 14.03 -4.04
C VAL A 6 3.38 12.84 -3.23
N ILE A 7 4.37 12.13 -3.78
CA ILE A 7 5.16 11.17 -3.00
C ILE A 7 6.12 12.02 -2.17
N MET A 8 5.80 12.18 -0.88
CA MET A 8 6.61 12.92 0.09
C MET A 8 7.20 11.95 1.09
N ASN A 9 8.41 12.26 1.58
CA ASN A 9 8.98 11.47 2.66
C ASN A 9 8.10 11.62 3.93
N SER A 10 7.97 10.56 4.71
CA SER A 10 7.28 10.56 6.00
C SER A 10 7.69 11.71 6.94
N SER A 11 8.94 12.18 6.89
CA SER A 11 9.41 13.34 7.66
C SER A 11 8.86 14.68 7.16
N GLU A 12 8.62 14.81 5.85
CA GLU A 12 8.03 15.99 5.21
C GLU A 12 6.50 16.03 5.39
N ALA A 13 5.89 14.85 5.59
CA ALA A 13 4.45 14.71 5.82
C ALA A 13 3.99 15.21 7.20
N LYS A 14 4.90 15.46 8.15
CA LYS A 14 4.57 15.95 9.51
C LYS A 14 3.81 17.28 9.56
N ASN A 15 3.80 18.04 8.48
CA ASN A 15 3.08 19.32 8.37
C ASN A 15 1.79 19.21 7.51
N LEU A 16 1.44 18.00 7.07
CA LEU A 16 0.21 17.76 6.32
C LEU A 16 -0.89 17.34 7.31
N ASN A 17 -2.14 17.66 6.97
CA ASN A 17 -3.27 17.10 7.69
C ASN A 17 -3.24 15.58 7.48
N GLU A 18 -2.77 14.82 8.47
CA GLU A 18 -2.60 13.36 8.39
C GLU A 18 -3.91 12.65 7.98
N ASN A 19 -5.05 13.30 8.23
CA ASN A 19 -6.37 12.85 7.78
C ASN A 19 -6.57 12.82 6.25
N GLU A 20 -5.69 13.42 5.46
CA GLU A 20 -5.79 13.47 3.99
C GLU A 20 -4.97 12.38 3.28
N TYR A 21 -4.18 11.61 4.03
CA TYR A 21 -3.23 10.65 3.48
C TYR A 21 -3.40 9.25 4.07
N PHE A 22 -3.05 8.27 3.25
CA PHE A 22 -2.74 6.90 3.59
C PHE A 22 -1.22 6.72 3.52
N THR A 23 -0.71 5.53 3.87
CA THR A 23 0.73 5.26 3.83
C THR A 23 1.03 4.07 2.93
N ALA A 24 1.99 4.23 2.02
CA ALA A 24 2.56 3.11 1.26
C ALA A 24 4.00 2.86 1.67
N TYR A 25 4.35 1.59 1.83
CA TYR A 25 5.69 1.11 2.13
C TYR A 25 6.18 0.29 0.94
N PHE A 26 7.40 0.53 0.51
CA PHE A 26 8.04 -0.13 -0.62
C PHE A 26 9.29 -0.82 -0.15
N ASN A 27 9.49 -2.06 -0.58
CA ASN A 27 10.69 -2.83 -0.27
C ASN A 27 11.28 -3.43 -1.54
N GLU A 28 12.60 -3.36 -1.64
CA GLU A 28 13.40 -4.10 -2.61
C GLU A 28 13.97 -5.30 -1.88
N TRP A 29 13.37 -6.46 -2.09
CA TRP A 29 13.94 -7.70 -1.62
C TRP A 29 14.95 -8.25 -2.64
N ASP A 30 16.00 -8.90 -2.18
CA ASP A 30 16.91 -9.69 -3.01
C ASP A 30 16.19 -10.90 -3.63
N GLU A 31 16.79 -11.56 -4.62
CA GLU A 31 16.16 -12.70 -5.33
C GLU A 31 15.71 -13.82 -4.39
N SER A 32 16.43 -14.03 -3.28
CA SER A 32 16.08 -15.04 -2.27
C SER A 32 14.85 -14.66 -1.44
N GLY A 33 14.48 -13.38 -1.43
CA GLY A 33 13.41 -12.83 -0.60
C GLY A 33 13.75 -12.77 0.89
N ARG A 34 15.04 -12.79 1.24
CA ARG A 34 15.51 -12.84 2.63
C ARG A 34 16.16 -11.54 3.09
N GLU A 35 16.71 -10.76 2.17
CA GLU A 35 17.39 -9.51 2.48
C GLU A 35 16.67 -8.33 1.82
N CYS A 36 16.31 -7.33 2.62
CA CYS A 36 15.76 -6.07 2.13
C CYS A 36 16.91 -5.12 1.81
N LYS A 37 17.11 -4.80 0.54
CA LYS A 37 18.19 -3.93 0.03
C LYS A 37 17.84 -2.44 0.14
N ALA A 38 16.57 -2.12 0.02
CA ALA A 38 16.05 -0.76 0.19
C ALA A 38 14.61 -0.80 0.72
N SER A 39 14.27 0.17 1.57
CA SER A 39 12.92 0.36 2.10
C SER A 39 12.57 1.84 2.09
N TRP A 40 11.36 2.17 1.66
CA TRP A 40 10.87 3.56 1.65
C TRP A 40 9.39 3.64 2.00
N ALA A 41 9.03 4.57 2.88
CA ALA A 41 7.66 4.85 3.27
C ALA A 41 7.25 6.24 2.76
N VAL A 42 6.05 6.32 2.18
CA VAL A 42 5.55 7.55 1.57
C VAL A 42 4.10 7.78 1.93
N ALA A 43 3.71 9.06 1.99
CA ALA A 43 2.31 9.46 2.10
C ALA A 43 1.62 9.35 0.73
N VAL A 44 0.39 8.83 0.71
CA VAL A 44 -0.45 8.68 -0.49
C VAL A 44 -1.77 9.38 -0.24
N LYS A 45 -2.15 10.35 -1.08
CA LYS A 45 -3.43 11.06 -0.91
C LYS A 45 -4.61 10.09 -0.91
N LYS A 46 -5.57 10.29 0.00
CA LYS A 46 -6.80 9.48 0.08
C LYS A 46 -7.66 9.50 -1.19
N GLY A 47 -7.45 10.45 -2.10
CA GLY A 47 -8.04 10.47 -3.44
C GLY A 47 -7.74 9.21 -4.28
N TYR A 48 -6.66 8.48 -3.97
CA TYR A 48 -6.39 7.15 -4.53
C TYR A 48 -7.38 6.07 -4.09
N GLY A 49 -8.18 6.36 -3.06
CA GLY A 49 -9.19 5.47 -2.51
C GLY A 49 -8.63 4.31 -1.71
N LYS A 50 -9.56 3.44 -1.30
CA LYS A 50 -9.31 2.23 -0.50
C LYS A 50 -9.40 0.93 -1.32
N VAL A 51 -9.35 1.03 -2.64
CA VAL A 51 -9.37 -0.12 -3.55
C VAL A 51 -7.94 -0.37 -4.00
N PHE A 52 -7.42 -1.56 -3.72
CA PHE A 52 -6.03 -1.91 -4.03
C PHE A 52 -6.00 -3.04 -5.06
N THR A 53 -5.57 -2.70 -6.28
CA THR A 53 -5.50 -3.62 -7.42
C THR A 53 -4.04 -3.87 -7.82
N VAL A 54 -3.80 -4.90 -8.63
CA VAL A 54 -2.46 -5.17 -9.20
C VAL A 54 -1.99 -4.00 -10.06
N GLU A 55 -2.88 -3.38 -10.83
CA GLU A 55 -2.59 -2.20 -11.64
C GLU A 55 -2.13 -1.02 -10.76
N LEU A 56 -2.88 -0.70 -9.71
CA LEU A 56 -2.52 0.36 -8.78
C LEU A 56 -1.20 0.06 -8.05
N ALA A 57 -0.98 -1.18 -7.64
CA ALA A 57 0.25 -1.61 -7.00
C ALA A 57 1.47 -1.44 -7.92
N ASN A 58 1.37 -1.85 -9.19
CA ASN A 58 2.44 -1.64 -10.17
C ASN A 58 2.68 -0.15 -10.45
N LYS A 59 1.61 0.66 -10.53
CA LYS A 59 1.73 2.13 -10.64
C LYS A 59 2.50 2.70 -9.45
N PHE A 60 2.17 2.30 -8.22
CA PHE A 60 2.89 2.73 -7.02
C PHE A 60 4.36 2.34 -7.05
N LEU A 61 4.70 1.10 -7.43
CA LEU A 61 6.09 0.65 -7.54
C LEU A 61 6.88 1.47 -8.56
N SER A 62 6.31 1.73 -9.75
CA SER A 62 6.95 2.57 -10.77
C SER A 62 7.25 3.97 -10.24
N MET A 63 6.27 4.58 -9.58
CA MET A 63 6.43 5.92 -9.04
C MET A 63 7.40 5.97 -7.85
N ALA A 64 7.44 4.92 -7.03
CA ALA A 64 8.39 4.81 -5.93
C ALA A 64 9.83 4.71 -6.44
N ASN A 65 10.08 3.89 -7.47
CA ASN A 65 11.41 3.78 -8.09
C ASN A 65 11.87 5.13 -8.66
N GLU A 66 10.99 5.84 -9.39
CA GLU A 66 11.31 7.18 -9.89
C GLU A 66 11.53 8.21 -8.77
N GLY A 67 10.67 8.20 -7.76
CA GLY A 67 10.74 9.12 -6.62
C GLY A 67 12.02 8.91 -5.81
N TYR A 68 12.39 7.66 -5.57
CA TYR A 68 13.58 7.31 -4.81
C TYR A 68 14.86 7.74 -5.53
N LYS A 69 14.92 7.56 -6.86
CA LYS A 69 16.02 8.08 -7.68
C LYS A 69 16.12 9.60 -7.60
N LYS A 70 14.99 10.32 -7.71
CA LYS A 70 14.97 11.79 -7.63
C LYS A 70 15.44 12.29 -6.26
N MET A 71 15.04 11.61 -5.18
CA MET A 71 15.34 12.05 -3.80
C MET A 71 16.74 11.66 -3.33
N PHE A 72 17.23 10.48 -3.71
CA PHE A 72 18.47 9.90 -3.17
C PHE A 72 19.56 9.66 -4.23
N GLY A 73 19.28 9.86 -5.52
CA GLY A 73 20.23 9.59 -6.60
C GLY A 73 20.56 8.11 -6.80
N LYS A 74 19.72 7.20 -6.28
CA LYS A 74 19.92 5.74 -6.32
C LYS A 74 18.82 5.06 -7.11
N ASP A 75 19.22 4.18 -8.02
CA ASP A 75 18.32 3.24 -8.67
C ASP A 75 17.99 2.08 -7.71
N VAL A 76 16.72 1.68 -7.70
CA VAL A 76 16.16 0.58 -6.90
C VAL A 76 15.11 -0.15 -7.72
N ASP A 77 14.93 -1.46 -7.51
CA ASP A 77 13.79 -2.22 -8.03
C ASP A 77 12.86 -2.64 -6.89
N PHE A 78 12.06 -1.68 -6.40
CA PHE A 78 11.00 -2.02 -5.46
C PHE A 78 10.10 -3.11 -6.07
N ASN A 79 9.98 -4.21 -5.34
CA ASN A 79 9.30 -5.42 -5.79
C ASN A 79 8.24 -5.92 -4.80
N ASP A 80 8.03 -5.16 -3.73
CA ASP A 80 7.00 -5.37 -2.72
C ASP A 80 6.41 -4.02 -2.31
N VAL A 81 5.09 -3.93 -2.23
CA VAL A 81 4.37 -2.77 -1.72
C VAL A 81 3.34 -3.20 -0.68
N LYS A 82 3.33 -2.50 0.46
CA LYS A 82 2.27 -2.53 1.47
C LYS A 82 1.56 -1.18 1.45
N TYR A 83 0.26 -1.17 1.20
CA TYR A 83 -0.57 0.01 1.25
C TYR A 83 -1.50 -0.06 2.46
N ASP A 84 -1.25 0.80 3.46
CA ASP A 84 -2.08 0.96 4.64
C ASP A 84 -3.17 2.01 4.37
N MET A 85 -4.39 1.52 4.17
CA MET A 85 -5.59 2.31 3.86
C MET A 85 -6.45 2.55 5.11
N THR A 86 -5.85 2.41 6.29
CA THR A 86 -6.51 2.60 7.57
C THR A 86 -6.62 4.09 7.88
N ASP A 87 -7.79 4.53 8.35
CA ASP A 87 -7.98 5.90 8.82
C ASP A 87 -7.51 6.02 10.27
N TYR A 88 -6.32 6.58 10.45
CA TYR A 88 -5.78 6.88 11.77
C TYR A 88 -6.20 8.28 12.25
N TYR A 89 -6.23 8.45 13.57
CA TYR A 89 -6.41 9.73 14.25
C TYR A 89 -5.59 9.72 15.54
N GLU A 90 -5.20 10.90 16.02
CA GLU A 90 -4.62 11.06 17.35
C GLU A 90 -5.73 11.29 18.37
N ASP A 91 -5.75 10.53 19.46
CA ASP A 91 -6.68 10.76 20.57
C ASP A 91 -6.19 11.89 21.50
N LEU A 92 -7.00 12.26 22.49
CA LEU A 92 -6.68 13.36 23.43
C LEU A 92 -5.42 13.12 24.26
N ASP A 93 -4.98 11.86 24.35
CA ASP A 93 -3.80 11.44 25.10
C ASP A 93 -2.55 11.36 24.21
N GLY A 94 -2.65 11.77 22.93
CA GLY A 94 -1.56 11.75 21.97
C GLY A 94 -1.29 10.37 21.37
N TRP A 95 -2.20 9.39 21.55
CA TRP A 95 -2.03 8.06 20.97
C TRP A 95 -2.67 7.96 19.59
N THR A 96 -1.95 7.35 18.66
CA THR A 96 -2.50 7.00 17.36
C THR A 96 -3.51 5.85 17.51
N ARG A 97 -4.76 6.15 17.15
CA ARG A 97 -5.89 5.22 17.06
C ARG A 97 -6.34 5.12 15.61
N TYR A 98 -7.22 4.17 15.30
CA TYR A 98 -7.87 4.10 13.99
C TYR A 98 -9.39 4.02 14.12
N THR A 99 -10.08 4.55 13.12
CA THR A 99 -11.54 4.46 13.01
C THR A 99 -11.94 3.32 12.07
N GLY A 100 -13.01 2.62 12.42
CA GLY A 100 -13.53 1.51 11.63
C GLY A 100 -12.61 0.29 11.66
N LYS A 101 -12.28 -0.25 10.49
CA LYS A 101 -11.47 -1.47 10.36
C LYS A 101 -10.09 -1.15 9.79
N LYS A 102 -9.08 -1.84 10.28
CA LYS A 102 -7.73 -1.78 9.72
C LYS A 102 -7.73 -2.44 8.35
N LYS A 103 -7.33 -1.72 7.30
CA LYS A 103 -7.36 -2.23 5.92
C LYS A 103 -6.00 -2.10 5.27
N ILE A 104 -5.39 -3.23 4.92
CA ILE A 104 -4.04 -3.28 4.35
C ILE A 104 -4.05 -4.06 3.04
N GLY A 105 -3.54 -3.46 1.98
CA GLY A 105 -3.20 -4.13 0.74
C GLY A 105 -1.71 -4.50 0.72
N ARG A 106 -1.37 -5.68 0.22
CA ARG A 106 0.02 -6.07 -0.06
C ARG A 106 0.12 -6.67 -1.45
N TYR A 107 1.15 -6.27 -2.19
CA TYR A 107 1.44 -6.85 -3.48
C TYR A 107 2.92 -7.17 -3.58
N ASN A 108 3.21 -8.43 -3.92
CA ASN A 108 4.54 -8.90 -4.23
C ASN A 108 4.66 -9.08 -5.74
N LYS A 109 5.45 -8.24 -6.40
CA LYS A 109 5.59 -8.20 -7.86
C LYS A 109 6.22 -9.47 -8.42
N ARG A 110 7.25 -10.00 -7.75
CA ARG A 110 7.97 -11.19 -8.23
C ARG A 110 7.14 -12.45 -8.22
N LYS A 111 6.28 -12.61 -7.20
CA LYS A 111 5.33 -13.72 -7.11
C LYS A 111 4.02 -13.43 -7.84
N ASN A 112 3.80 -12.15 -8.18
CA ASN A 112 2.54 -11.62 -8.70
C ASN A 112 1.34 -12.07 -7.85
N ILE A 113 1.45 -11.78 -6.54
CA ILE A 113 0.43 -12.07 -5.54
C ILE A 113 -0.01 -10.77 -4.89
N LEU A 114 -1.31 -10.49 -4.96
CA LEU A 114 -1.97 -9.42 -4.21
C LEU A 114 -2.83 -10.01 -3.10
N ARG A 115 -2.74 -9.43 -1.91
CA ARG A 115 -3.58 -9.77 -0.75
C ARG A 115 -4.18 -8.52 -0.13
N ILE A 116 -5.43 -8.61 0.32
CA ILE A 116 -6.06 -7.58 1.13
C ILE A 116 -6.42 -8.19 2.49
N PHE A 117 -6.06 -7.46 3.54
CA PHE A 117 -6.32 -7.79 4.92
C PHE A 117 -7.29 -6.78 5.51
N VAL A 118 -8.25 -7.27 6.29
CA VAL A 118 -9.15 -6.46 7.11
C VAL A 118 -9.05 -6.99 8.54
N ASP A 119 -8.72 -6.12 9.49
CA ASP A 119 -8.45 -6.48 10.89
C ASP A 119 -7.47 -7.67 11.01
N ASP A 120 -6.39 -7.57 10.23
CA ASP A 120 -5.31 -8.56 10.13
C ASP A 120 -5.73 -9.94 9.57
N LEU A 121 -6.99 -10.11 9.14
CA LEU A 121 -7.48 -11.32 8.47
C LEU A 121 -7.43 -11.16 6.94
N PRO A 122 -6.87 -12.15 6.19
CA PRO A 122 -6.87 -12.11 4.73
C PRO A 122 -8.28 -12.32 4.19
N VAL A 123 -8.85 -11.29 3.55
CA VAL A 123 -10.19 -11.31 2.96
C VAL A 123 -10.19 -11.39 1.44
N TYR A 124 -9.06 -10.99 0.82
CA TYR A 124 -8.84 -11.10 -0.62
C TYR A 124 -7.46 -11.69 -0.93
N GLU A 125 -7.37 -12.59 -1.89
CA GLU A 125 -6.10 -13.00 -2.51
C GLU A 125 -6.27 -13.21 -4.02
N ASN A 126 -5.47 -12.49 -4.81
CA ASN A 126 -5.21 -12.78 -6.21
C ASN A 126 -3.79 -13.38 -6.32
N ASN A 127 -3.72 -14.65 -6.67
CA ASN A 127 -2.48 -15.37 -6.91
C ASN A 127 -2.36 -15.67 -8.40
N ASN A 128 -1.63 -14.84 -9.14
CA ASN A 128 -1.43 -14.99 -10.58
C ASN A 128 -2.74 -15.08 -11.38
N GLY A 129 -3.72 -14.22 -11.06
CA GLY A 129 -5.03 -14.18 -11.69
C GLY A 129 -6.06 -15.14 -11.09
N ARG A 130 -5.66 -16.01 -10.16
CA ARG A 130 -6.59 -16.89 -9.42
C ARG A 130 -7.06 -16.19 -8.15
N ILE A 131 -8.37 -15.94 -8.04
CA ILE A 131 -8.99 -15.39 -6.83
C ILE A 131 -9.29 -16.54 -5.87
N CYS A 132 -8.57 -16.61 -4.75
CA CYS A 132 -8.60 -17.76 -3.85
C CYS A 132 -9.33 -17.48 -2.52
N ARG A 133 -9.51 -16.21 -2.20
CA ARG A 133 -10.28 -15.70 -1.06
C ARG A 133 -10.85 -14.39 -1.55
N ASP A 134 -12.15 -14.25 -1.56
CA ASP A 134 -12.82 -12.97 -1.79
C ASP A 134 -14.16 -13.09 -1.08
N ALA A 135 -14.26 -12.47 0.09
CA ALA A 135 -15.51 -12.50 0.86
C ALA A 135 -16.69 -11.89 0.07
N THR A 136 -16.41 -10.98 -0.87
CA THR A 136 -17.41 -10.38 -1.77
C THR A 136 -17.78 -11.36 -2.87
N ALA A 137 -16.82 -12.00 -3.54
CA ALA A 137 -17.14 -13.03 -4.54
C ALA A 137 -17.78 -14.29 -3.93
N LEU A 138 -17.44 -14.63 -2.68
CA LEU A 138 -18.12 -15.66 -1.90
C LEU A 138 -19.55 -15.24 -1.57
N ALA A 139 -19.78 -13.99 -1.14
CA ALA A 139 -21.13 -13.48 -0.90
C ALA A 139 -21.97 -13.41 -2.19
N ASP A 140 -21.39 -12.95 -3.30
CA ASP A 140 -22.06 -12.87 -4.60
C ASP A 140 -22.39 -14.27 -5.16
N SER A 141 -21.52 -15.27 -4.95
CA SER A 141 -21.80 -16.66 -5.36
C SER A 141 -22.82 -17.40 -4.49
N LEU A 142 -23.16 -16.89 -3.31
CA LEU A 142 -24.18 -17.44 -2.41
C LEU A 142 -25.56 -16.79 -2.59
N MET A 143 -25.68 -15.75 -3.42
CA MET A 143 -26.93 -15.03 -3.70
C MET A 143 -27.59 -15.42 -5.04
N HIS A 144 -27.23 -16.58 -5.62
CA HIS A 144 -27.84 -17.14 -6.83
C HIS A 144 -28.52 -18.48 -6.56
#